data_AF-A0A9X8D1M7-F1
#
_entry.id   AF-A0A9X8D1M7-F1
#
_cell.length_a   1.000
_cell.length_b   1.000
_cell.length_c   1.000
_cell.angle_alpha   90.00
_cell.angle_beta   90.00
_cell.angle_gamma   90.00
#
_symmetry.space_group_name_H-M   'P 1'
#
loop_
_entity.id
_entity.type
_entity.pdbx_description
1 polymer ?
#
loop_
_entity_poly.entity_id
_entity_poly.type
_entity_poly.pdbx_seq_one_letter_code
_entity_poly.pdbx_strand_id
1 'polypeptide(L)' 'MTKSLLELTTSAEFKQRLSARFKKIAETRARLRLPKAVVVDGVVFKEYPDGRRERFSKPDLT' A
#
# COMPACT_ATOMS: atom_id res chain seq x y z
N MET A 1 4.17 2.26 -32.72
CA MET A 1 5.11 1.70 -31.72
C MET A 1 4.42 1.65 -30.36
N THR A 2 3.91 0.50 -29.98
CA THR A 2 3.25 0.27 -28.68
C THR A 2 4.33 0.16 -27.61
N LYS A 3 4.53 1.22 -26.82
CA LYS A 3 5.39 1.17 -25.63
C LYS A 3 4.85 0.07 -24.70
N SER A 4 5.72 -0.85 -24.31
CA SER A 4 5.35 -1.98 -23.45
C SER A 4 4.81 -1.46 -22.11
N LEU A 5 3.75 -2.08 -21.58
CA LEU A 5 3.18 -1.74 -20.27
C LEU A 5 4.23 -1.83 -19.14
N LEU A 6 5.25 -2.67 -19.29
CA LEU A 6 6.39 -2.75 -18.37
C LEU A 6 7.28 -1.50 -18.41
N GLU A 7 7.47 -0.89 -19.56
CA GLU A 7 8.26 0.34 -19.69
C GLU A 7 7.52 1.56 -19.11
N LEU A 8 6.20 1.57 -19.25
CA LEU A 8 5.35 2.61 -18.66
C LEU A 8 5.38 2.56 -17.13
N THR A 9 5.33 1.36 -16.55
CA THR A 9 5.33 1.16 -15.09
C THR A 9 6.71 1.34 -14.45
N THR A 10 7.79 1.20 -15.21
CA THR A 10 9.15 1.48 -14.75
C THR A 10 9.56 2.94 -14.88
N SER A 11 8.81 3.74 -15.65
CA SER A 11 9.07 5.17 -15.84
C SER A 11 9.02 5.96 -14.52
N ALA A 12 9.93 6.94 -14.40
CA ALA A 12 10.02 7.79 -13.21
C ALA A 12 8.72 8.58 -12.96
N GLU A 13 8.08 9.07 -14.03
CA GLU A 13 6.81 9.79 -13.95
C GLU A 13 5.68 8.91 -13.40
N PHE A 14 5.61 7.65 -13.82
CA PHE A 14 4.62 6.72 -13.30
C PHE A 14 4.81 6.47 -11.81
N LYS A 15 6.07 6.23 -11.36
CA LYS A 15 6.40 6.05 -9.94
C LYS A 15 6.04 7.29 -9.11
N GLN A 16 6.31 8.49 -9.62
CA GLN A 16 5.93 9.74 -8.95
C GLN A 16 4.41 9.89 -8.83
N ARG A 17 3.65 9.66 -9.91
CA ARG A 17 2.18 9.71 -9.90
C ARG A 17 1.61 8.66 -8.94
N LEU A 18 2.17 7.45 -8.94
CA LEU A 18 1.77 6.35 -8.06
C LEU A 18 2.02 6.71 -6.58
N SER A 19 3.20 7.25 -6.28
CA SER A 19 3.57 7.72 -4.93
C SER A 19 2.62 8.82 -4.44
N ALA A 20 2.31 9.82 -5.28
CA ALA A 20 1.35 10.86 -4.95
C ALA A 20 -0.05 10.31 -4.66
N ARG A 21 -0.52 9.31 -5.44
CA ARG A 21 -1.80 8.64 -5.17
C ARG A 21 -1.78 7.87 -3.86
N PHE A 22 -0.72 7.11 -3.58
CA PHE A 22 -0.59 6.39 -2.31
C PHE A 22 -0.52 7.33 -1.12
N LYS A 23 0.15 8.48 -1.24
CA LYS A 23 0.17 9.51 -0.20
C LYS A 23 -1.24 10.02 0.11
N LYS A 24 -2.03 10.36 -0.92
CA LYS A 24 -3.42 10.79 -0.76
C LYS A 24 -4.30 9.71 -0.10
N ILE A 25 -4.12 8.44 -0.48
CA ILE A 25 -4.83 7.31 0.14
C ILE A 25 -4.43 7.15 1.60
N ALA A 26 -3.13 7.23 1.91
CA ALA A 26 -2.62 7.11 3.27
C ALA A 26 -3.16 8.24 4.18
N GLU A 27 -3.17 9.49 3.70
CA GLU A 27 -3.75 10.63 4.40
C GLU A 27 -5.25 10.43 4.66
N THR A 28 -5.99 9.93 3.66
CA THR A 28 -7.42 9.64 3.79
C THR A 28 -7.67 8.53 4.81
N ARG A 29 -6.89 7.44 4.76
CA ARG A 29 -6.99 6.33 5.72
C ARG A 29 -6.66 6.75 7.14
N ALA A 30 -5.67 7.63 7.32
CA ALA A 30 -5.32 8.20 8.62
C ALA A 30 -6.48 9.04 9.19
N ARG A 31 -7.12 9.89 8.37
CA ARG A 31 -8.33 10.64 8.78
C ARG A 31 -9.47 9.71 9.20
N LEU A 32 -9.65 8.60 8.50
CA LEU A 32 -10.66 7.59 8.80
C LEU A 32 -10.26 6.62 9.93
N ARG A 33 -9.10 6.83 10.58
CA ARG A 33 -8.57 5.92 11.62
C ARG A 33 -8.54 4.45 11.17
N LEU A 34 -8.27 4.22 9.89
CA LEU A 34 -8.22 2.88 9.34
C LEU A 34 -6.86 2.22 9.64
N PRO A 35 -6.84 0.90 9.85
CA PRO A 35 -5.60 0.19 10.08
C PRO A 35 -4.64 0.33 8.88
N LYS A 36 -3.37 0.55 9.20
CA LYS A 36 -2.25 0.69 8.26
C LYS A 36 -1.59 -0.67 8.06
N ALA A 37 -1.15 -0.97 6.85
CA ALA A 37 -0.28 -2.12 6.61
C ALA A 37 1.17 -1.73 6.94
N VAL A 38 1.81 -2.50 7.82
CA VAL A 38 3.22 -2.36 8.21
C VAL A 38 3.92 -3.71 8.06
N VAL A 39 5.20 -3.70 7.68
CA VAL A 39 6.01 -4.91 7.52
C VAL A 39 7.03 -4.92 8.64
N VAL A 40 7.06 -5.99 9.43
CA VAL A 40 8.02 -6.22 10.52
C VAL A 40 8.61 -7.61 10.31
N ASP A 41 9.93 -7.70 10.21
CA ASP A 41 10.66 -8.97 9.99
C ASP A 41 10.11 -9.82 8.82
N GLY A 42 9.75 -9.15 7.72
CA GLY A 42 9.18 -9.79 6.53
C GLY A 42 7.71 -10.22 6.65
N VAL A 43 7.07 -9.97 7.80
CA VAL A 43 5.65 -10.28 8.03
C VAL A 43 4.81 -9.01 7.93
N VAL A 44 3.71 -9.09 7.19
CA VAL A 44 2.76 -7.97 7.04
C VAL A 44 1.77 -8.00 8.21
N PHE A 45 1.61 -6.86 8.88
CA PHE A 45 0.64 -6.63 9.94
C PHE A 45 -0.31 -5.47 9.58
N LYS A 46 -1.55 -5.57 10.04
CA LYS A 46 -2.50 -4.45 10.16
C LYS A 46 -2.26 -3.80 11.51
N GLU A 47 -1.69 -2.60 11.52
CA GLU A 47 -1.54 -1.76 12.70
C GLU A 47 -2.74 -0.82 12.81
N TYR A 48 -3.48 -0.94 13.90
CA TYR A 48 -4.64 -0.13 14.23
C TYR A 48 -4.20 1.16 14.94
N PRO A 49 -5.03 2.21 14.96
CA PRO A 49 -4.70 3.48 15.60
C PRO A 49 -4.46 3.40 17.10
N ASP A 50 -4.94 2.35 17.76
CA ASP A 50 -4.74 2.04 19.18
C ASP A 50 -3.39 1.34 19.46
N GLY A 51 -2.59 1.09 18.43
CA GLY A 51 -1.31 0.38 18.52
C GLY A 51 -1.42 -1.15 18.43
N ARG A 52 -2.64 -1.68 18.33
CA ARG A 52 -2.86 -3.13 18.14
C ARG A 52 -2.35 -3.56 16.78
N ARG A 53 -1.67 -4.71 16.71
CA ARG A 53 -1.17 -5.28 15.46
C ARG A 53 -1.79 -6.66 15.23
N GLU A 54 -2.46 -6.82 14.10
CA GLU A 54 -2.97 -8.12 13.66
C GLU A 54 -2.15 -8.58 12.46
N ARG A 55 -1.61 -9.80 12.51
CA ARG A 55 -0.92 -10.37 11.36
C ARG A 55 -1.89 -10.45 10.19
N PHE A 56 -1.45 -10.02 9.02
CA PHE A 56 -2.21 -10.22 7.80
C PHE A 56 -2.14 -11.72 7.45
N SER A 57 -3.10 -12.50 7.92
CA SER A 57 -3.43 -13.80 7.32
C SER A 57 -3.94 -13.50 5.92
N LYS A 58 -3.41 -14.20 4.91
CA LYS A 58 -4.00 -14.13 3.57
C LYS A 58 -5.50 -14.36 3.72
N PRO A 59 -6.37 -13.59 3.04
CA PRO A 59 -7.75 -14.02 2.93
C PRO A 59 -7.71 -15.43 2.34
N ASP A 60 -8.33 -16.39 3.02
CA ASP A 60 -8.58 -17.70 2.43
C ASP A 60 -9.39 -17.45 1.16
N LEU A 61 -8.69 -17.50 0.02
CA LEU A 61 -9.28 -17.54 -1.30
C LEU A 61 -9.68 -19.01 -1.52
N THR A 62 -10.72 -19.43 -0.80
CA THR A 62 -11.53 -20.61 -1.17
C THR A 62 -12.60 -20.22 -2.17
#